data_AF-A0A257ZIL1-F1
#
_entry.id   AF-A0A257ZIL1-F1
#
_cell.length_a   1.000
_cell.length_b   1.000
_cell.length_c   1.000
_cell.angle_alpha   90.00
_cell.angle_beta   90.00
_cell.angle_gamma   90.00
#
_symmetry.space_group_name_H-M   'P 1'
#
loop_
_entity.id
_entity.type
_entity.pdbx_description
1 polymer ?
#
loop_
_entity_poly.entity_id
_entity_poly.type
_entity_poly.pdbx_seq_one_letter_code
_entity_poly.pdbx_strand_id
1 'polypeptide(L)' 'KADFSWTVSGGVVNFDLHGDGGGRELSYQKGRAVSTDEGTITAAFDGNHGWFWRNRGADDVTVTLKTTGSYAEIKRMI' A
#
# COMPACT_ATOMS: atom_id res chain seq x y z
N LYS A 1 -5.68 -0.75 14.07
CA LYS A 1 -6.23 -0.26 12.78
C LYS A 1 -5.37 0.92 12.34
N ALA A 2 -5.23 1.15 11.04
CA ALA A 2 -4.56 2.33 10.52
C ALA A 2 -5.36 2.89 9.35
N ASP A 3 -5.65 4.18 9.39
CA ASP A 3 -6.23 4.91 8.27
C ASP A 3 -5.10 5.31 7.32
N PHE A 4 -5.38 5.31 6.03
CA PHE A 4 -4.42 5.66 5.01
C PHE A 4 -5.05 6.50 3.90
N SER A 5 -4.20 7.29 3.26
CA SER A 5 -4.42 7.77 1.89
C SER A 5 -3.09 7.75 1.15
N TRP A 6 -3.13 7.43 -0.13
CA TRP A 6 -1.98 7.60 -1.00
C TRP A 6 -2.37 8.20 -2.33
N THR A 7 -1.45 8.98 -2.91
CA THR A 7 -1.61 9.62 -4.22
C THR A 7 -0.37 9.38 -5.08
N VAL A 8 -0.56 9.38 -6.39
CA VAL A 8 0.49 9.26 -7.40
C VAL A 8 0.57 10.56 -8.18
N SER A 9 1.75 11.16 -8.20
CA SER A 9 2.08 12.27 -9.10
C SER A 9 2.89 11.77 -10.28
N GLY A 10 2.61 12.26 -11.48
CA GLY A 10 3.30 11.86 -12.72
C GLY A 10 2.70 10.65 -13.44
N GLY A 11 1.60 10.05 -12.95
CA GLY A 11 0.97 8.93 -13.64
C GLY A 11 0.02 8.12 -12.78
N VAL A 12 0.01 6.80 -13.01
CA VAL A 12 -0.83 5.82 -12.33
C VAL A 12 -0.01 4.57 -11.99
N VAL A 13 -0.46 3.81 -11.00
CA VAL A 13 0.18 2.55 -10.60
C VAL A 13 -0.83 1.41 -10.54
N ASN A 14 -0.33 0.19 -10.72
CA ASN A 14 -1.04 -0.99 -10.22
C ASN A 14 -0.62 -1.20 -8.76
N PHE A 15 -1.53 -1.68 -7.92
CA PHE A 15 -1.22 -1.90 -6.51
C PHE A 15 -1.82 -3.19 -5.95
N ASP A 16 -1.23 -3.64 -4.85
CA ASP A 16 -1.74 -4.69 -3.96
C ASP A 16 -1.53 -4.26 -2.51
N LEU A 17 -2.62 -3.94 -1.82
CA LEU A 17 -2.63 -3.78 -0.37
C LEU A 17 -2.74 -5.18 0.23
N HIS A 18 -1.70 -5.62 0.92
CA HIS A 18 -1.56 -6.98 1.41
C HIS A 18 -0.98 -7.03 2.82
N GLY A 19 -1.00 -8.21 3.42
CA GLY A 19 -0.27 -8.52 4.63
C GLY A 19 0.45 -9.86 4.53
N ASP A 20 1.61 -9.94 5.20
CA ASP A 20 2.46 -11.11 5.29
C ASP A 20 3.00 -11.29 6.72
N GLY A 21 3.07 -12.54 7.20
CA GLY A 21 3.55 -12.81 8.55
C GLY A 21 3.18 -14.21 9.06
N GLY A 22 4.09 -14.85 9.79
CA GLY A 22 3.84 -16.17 10.38
C GLY A 22 3.49 -17.26 9.35
N GLY A 23 4.03 -17.16 8.13
CA GLY A 23 3.73 -18.09 7.02
C GLY A 23 2.38 -17.84 6.34
N ARG A 24 1.70 -16.73 6.64
CA ARG A 24 0.43 -16.32 6.01
C ARG A 24 0.66 -15.16 5.05
N GLU A 25 -0.17 -15.10 4.02
CA GLU A 25 -0.27 -14.00 3.08
C GLU A 25 -1.76 -13.71 2.79
N LEU A 26 -2.13 -12.44 2.64
CA LEU A 26 -3.48 -12.01 2.32
C LEU A 26 -3.44 -10.72 1.50
N SER A 27 -4.18 -10.67 0.38
CA SER A 27 -4.48 -9.41 -0.30
C SER A 27 -5.80 -8.84 0.20
N TYR A 28 -5.78 -7.61 0.71
CA TYR A 28 -6.99 -6.86 1.07
C TYR A 28 -7.64 -6.22 -0.15
N GLN A 29 -6.84 -5.65 -1.05
CA GLN A 29 -7.33 -4.91 -2.21
C GLN A 29 -6.28 -4.84 -3.31
N LYS A 30 -6.71 -5.00 -4.57
CA LYS A 30 -5.87 -4.80 -5.75
C LYS A 30 -6.50 -3.79 -6.68
N GLY A 31 -5.66 -3.01 -7.36
CA GLY A 31 -6.09 -2.06 -8.37
C GLY A 31 -5.14 -2.00 -9.56
N ARG A 32 -5.65 -1.51 -10.70
CA ARG A 32 -4.87 -1.31 -11.92
C ARG A 32 -5.07 0.12 -12.42
N ALA A 33 -3.98 0.75 -12.85
CA ALA A 33 -3.97 2.12 -13.36
C ALA A 33 -4.70 3.12 -12.43
N VAL A 34 -4.34 3.11 -11.14
CA VAL A 34 -4.93 3.95 -10.10
C VAL A 34 -3.97 5.07 -9.71
N SER A 35 -4.48 6.29 -9.56
CA SER A 35 -3.71 7.47 -9.14
C SER A 35 -3.87 7.83 -7.66
N THR A 36 -4.88 7.29 -6.97
CA THR A 36 -5.11 7.55 -5.55
C THR A 36 -5.97 6.45 -4.93
N ASP A 37 -5.82 6.22 -3.64
CA ASP A 37 -6.73 5.38 -2.85
C ASP A 37 -6.68 5.81 -1.38
N GLU A 38 -7.76 5.53 -0.64
CA GLU A 38 -7.87 5.83 0.77
C GLU A 38 -8.74 4.80 1.49
N GLY A 39 -8.54 4.63 2.79
CA GLY A 39 -9.33 3.71 3.58
C GLY A 39 -8.72 3.38 4.93
N THR A 40 -9.17 2.27 5.51
CA THR A 40 -8.71 1.78 6.82
C THR A 40 -8.26 0.33 6.71
N ILE A 41 -7.05 0.05 7.18
CA ILE A 41 -6.52 -1.31 7.33
C ILE A 41 -6.84 -1.81 8.73
N THR A 42 -7.46 -2.99 8.78
CA THR A 42 -7.53 -3.81 9.99
C THR A 42 -6.69 -5.05 9.75
N ALA A 43 -5.55 -5.16 10.44
CA ALA A 43 -4.65 -6.30 10.32
C ALA A 43 -5.41 -7.61 10.63
N ALA A 44 -5.44 -8.53 9.68
CA ALA A 44 -6.09 -9.84 9.85
C ALA A 44 -5.27 -10.81 10.72
N PHE A 45 -4.00 -10.49 10.97
CA PHE A 45 -3.04 -11.26 11.76
C PHE A 45 -1.79 -10.42 12.07
N ASP A 46 -0.97 -10.88 13.01
CA ASP A 46 0.33 -10.28 13.32
C ASP A 46 1.30 -10.43 12.15
N GLY A 47 1.92 -9.34 11.73
CA GLY A 47 2.81 -9.32 10.57
C GLY A 47 2.96 -7.93 9.97
N ASN A 48 3.53 -7.88 8.78
CA ASN A 48 3.61 -6.68 7.97
C ASN A 48 2.29 -6.51 7.21
N HIS A 49 1.85 -5.26 7.07
CA HIS A 49 0.67 -4.90 6.27
C HIS A 49 0.99 -3.62 5.52
N GLY A 50 0.86 -3.63 4.20
CA GLY A 50 1.29 -2.51 3.38
C GLY A 50 1.00 -2.72 1.90
N TRP A 51 1.65 -1.91 1.08
CA TRP A 51 1.38 -1.86 -0.36
C TRP A 51 2.58 -2.30 -1.17
N PHE A 52 2.30 -3.06 -2.20
CA PHE A 52 3.14 -3.15 -3.38
C PHE A 52 2.59 -2.20 -4.43
N TRP A 53 3.42 -1.32 -4.98
CA TRP A 53 3.07 -0.45 -6.11
C TRP A 53 3.95 -0.76 -7.31
N ARG A 54 3.36 -0.78 -8.50
CA ARG A 54 4.06 -1.01 -9.76
C ARG A 54 3.69 0.05 -10.80
N ASN A 55 4.68 0.85 -11.18
CA ASN A 55 4.63 1.67 -12.38
C ASN A 55 4.84 0.80 -13.63
N ARG A 56 4.00 0.98 -14.66
CA ARG A 56 4.16 0.35 -15.98
C ARG A 56 4.32 1.38 -17.10
N GLY A 57 4.25 2.67 -16.77
CA GLY A 57 4.55 3.76 -17.69
C GLY A 57 6.06 3.90 -17.92
N ALA A 58 6.40 4.74 -18.89
CA ALA A 58 7.79 5.07 -19.21
C ALA A 58 8.35 6.19 -18.33
N ASP A 59 7.47 7.06 -17.81
CA ASP A 59 7.86 8.20 -16.99
C ASP A 59 7.92 7.83 -15.50
N ASP A 60 8.78 8.52 -14.76
CA ASP A 60 8.88 8.39 -13.32
C ASP A 60 7.59 8.85 -12.62
N VAL A 61 7.26 8.18 -11.51
CA VAL A 61 6.12 8.54 -10.67
C VAL A 61 6.55 8.69 -9.22
N THR A 62 5.86 9.57 -8.49
CA THR A 62 6.03 9.73 -7.04
C THR A 62 4.77 9.28 -6.32
N VAL A 63 4.89 8.31 -5.42
CA VAL A 63 3.80 7.90 -4.52
C VAL A 63 3.97 8.61 -3.17
N THR A 64 2.96 9.36 -2.76
CA THR A 64 2.90 9.95 -1.41
C THR A 64 1.90 9.18 -0.57
N LEU A 65 2.37 8.47 0.45
CA LEU A 65 1.56 7.75 1.43
C LEU A 65 1.44 8.56 2.72
N LYS A 66 0.23 8.66 3.27
CA LYS A 66 -0.05 9.16 4.61
C LYS A 66 -0.77 8.08 5.39
N THR A 67 -0.32 7.80 6.61
CA THR A 67 -0.91 6.80 7.50
C THR A 67 -1.02 7.32 8.92
N THR A 68 -2.12 7.00 9.59
CA THR A 68 -2.32 7.30 11.02
C THR A 68 -2.97 6.12 11.72
N GLY A 69 -2.62 5.88 12.98
CA GLY A 69 -3.18 4.79 13.78
C GLY A 69 -2.11 3.87 14.36
N SER A 70 -2.47 2.61 14.56
CA SER A 70 -1.65 1.66 15.31
C SER A 70 -0.70 0.88 14.39
N TYR A 71 0.57 1.27 14.40
CA TYR A 71 1.69 0.54 13.80
C TYR A 71 2.98 0.93 14.52
N ALA A 72 3.98 0.06 14.51
CA ALA A 72 5.26 0.34 15.16
C ALA A 72 6.16 1.24 14.30
N GLU A 73 6.17 1.01 12.99
CA GLU A 73 7.04 1.69 12.04
C GLU A 73 6.50 1.60 10.61
N ILE A 74 6.99 2.48 9.73
CA ILE A 74 6.81 2.39 8.28
C ILE A 74 8.17 2.07 7.66
N LYS A 75 8.24 0.96 6.92
CA LYS A 75 9.44 0.53 6.20
C LYS A 75 9.24 0.68 4.70
N ARG A 76 10.24 1.23 4.01
CA ARG A 76 10.32 1.17 2.55
C ARG A 76 11.11 -0.08 2.16
N MET A 77 10.42 -1.02 1.52
CA MET A 77 11.04 -2.21 0.92
C MET A 77 11.45 -1.89 -0.53
N ILE A 78 12.61 -2.38 -0.97
CA ILE A 78 13.17 -2.19 -2.33
C ILE A 78 13.41 -3.56 -2.95
#